data_AF-A0A958SZJ1-F1
#
_entry.id   AF-A0A958SZJ1-F1
#
_cell.length_a   1.000
_cell.length_b   1.000
_cell.length_c   1.000
_cell.angle_alpha   90.00
_cell.angle_beta   90.00
_cell.angle_gamma   90.00
#
_symmetry.space_group_name_H-M   'P 1'
#
loop_
_entity.id
_entity.type
_entity.pdbx_description
1 polymer ?
#
loop_
_entity_poly.entity_id
_entity_poly.type
_entity_poly.pdbx_seq_one_letter_code
_entity_poly.pdbx_strand_id
1 'polypeptide(L)'
;MKNQVIFLMLILTFVSCKNESSQEPVEASTTNESEITATKEQFENEKMVLGKLSNQSFEQAILTSGMIDVPPHNKANISTFMGGYVVKTPLLVGDRV
;
A
#
# COMPACT_ATOMS: atom_id res chain seq x y z
N MET A 1 19.00 -28.02 -58.80
CA MET A 1 19.44 -26.87 -57.98
C MET A 1 18.59 -26.61 -56.73
N LYS A 2 17.63 -27.47 -56.35
CA LYS A 2 16.85 -27.31 -55.09
C LYS A 2 17.48 -28.06 -53.90
N ASN A 3 18.08 -29.23 -54.15
CA ASN A 3 18.72 -30.04 -53.11
C ASN A 3 20.03 -29.44 -52.58
N GLN A 4 20.74 -28.64 -53.39
CA GLN A 4 21.97 -27.95 -52.96
C GLN A 4 21.67 -26.80 -51.99
N VAL A 5 20.53 -26.11 -52.18
CA VAL A 5 20.10 -25.03 -51.27
C VAL A 5 19.69 -25.59 -49.91
N ILE A 6 19.04 -26.76 -49.88
CA ILE A 6 18.66 -27.45 -48.63
C ILE A 6 19.91 -27.88 -47.84
N PHE A 7 20.94 -28.38 -48.52
CA PHE A 7 22.19 -28.77 -47.88
C PHE A 7 22.94 -27.55 -47.30
N LEU A 8 22.93 -26.41 -48.00
CA LEU A 8 23.51 -25.16 -47.53
C LEU A 8 22.78 -24.59 -46.31
N MET A 9 21.45 -24.70 -46.26
CA MET A 9 20.63 -24.26 -45.13
C MET A 9 20.88 -25.10 -43.87
N LEU A 10 21.10 -26.41 -44.04
CA LEU A 10 21.40 -27.34 -42.94
C LEU A 10 22.78 -27.10 -42.33
N ILE A 11 23.77 -26.68 -43.13
CA ILE A 11 25.11 -26.35 -42.61
C ILE A 11 25.09 -25.04 -41.80
N LEU A 12 24.22 -24.09 -42.17
CA LEU A 12 24.11 -22.79 -41.50
C LEU A 12 23.60 -22.91 -40.05
N THR A 13 22.78 -23.94 -39.75
CA THR A 13 22.27 -24.18 -38.39
C THR A 13 23.33 -24.76 -37.44
N PHE A 14 24.39 -25.41 -37.96
CA PHE A 14 25.48 -25.94 -37.12
C PHE A 14 26.49 -24.86 -36.69
N VAL A 15 26.66 -23.80 -37.48
CA VAL A 15 27.60 -22.71 -37.16
C VAL A 15 27.09 -21.81 -36.02
N SER A 16 25.77 -21.74 -35.80
CA SER A 16 25.19 -20.98 -34.69
C SER A 16 25.36 -21.63 -33.31
N CYS A 17 25.91 -22.85 -33.24
CA CYS A 17 26.17 -23.57 -31.99
C CYS A 17 27.65 -23.56 -31.58
N LYS A 18 28.47 -22.69 -32.18
CA LYS A 18 29.83 -22.44 -31.69
C LYS A 18 29.75 -21.50 -30.48
N ASN A 19 29.42 -22.07 -29.34
CA ASN A 19 29.57 -21.41 -28.05
C ASN A 19 31.07 -21.42 -27.71
N GLU A 20 31.71 -20.25 -27.78
CA GLU A 20 33.11 -20.09 -27.39
C GLU A 20 33.14 -20.06 -25.86
N SER A 21 33.03 -21.24 -25.25
CA SER A 21 33.16 -21.41 -23.81
C SER A 21 34.64 -21.27 -23.45
N SER A 22 35.08 -20.03 -23.29
CA SER A 22 36.19 -19.72 -22.41
C SER A 22 35.71 -20.07 -21.00
N GLN A 23 36.14 -21.22 -20.49
CA GLN A 23 35.92 -21.60 -19.10
C GLN A 23 36.75 -20.67 -18.21
N GLU A 24 36.19 -19.53 -17.82
CA GLU A 24 36.57 -18.90 -16.56
C GLU A 24 36.06 -19.75 -15.39
N PRO A 25 36.81 -19.81 -14.28
CA PRO A 25 36.40 -20.58 -13.12
C PRO A 25 35.08 -20.00 -12.59
N VAL A 26 34.03 -20.81 -12.66
CA VAL A 26 32.75 -20.52 -12.03
C VAL A 26 32.99 -20.57 -10.52
N GLU A 27 33.17 -19.40 -9.90
CA GLU A 27 32.97 -19.28 -8.46
C GLU A 27 31.54 -19.72 -8.16
N ALA A 28 31.40 -20.71 -7.28
CA ALA A 28 30.11 -21.20 -6.82
C ALA A 28 29.43 -20.09 -6.01
N SER A 29 28.76 -19.17 -6.69
CA SER A 29 27.90 -18.18 -6.07
C SER A 29 26.74 -18.92 -5.43
N THR A 30 26.57 -18.73 -4.13
CA THR A 30 25.40 -19.21 -3.38
C THR A 30 24.16 -18.50 -3.94
N THR A 31 23.51 -19.12 -4.92
CA THR A 31 22.28 -18.58 -5.52
C THR A 31 21.18 -18.62 -4.47
N ASN A 32 20.86 -17.47 -3.90
CA ASN A 32 19.64 -17.32 -3.12
C ASN A 32 18.45 -17.46 -4.09
N GLU A 33 17.54 -18.40 -3.84
CA GLU A 33 16.37 -18.67 -4.72
C GLU A 33 15.45 -17.44 -4.92
N SER A 34 15.62 -16.38 -4.13
CA SER A 34 14.82 -15.14 -4.19
C SER A 34 15.49 -13.99 -4.93
N GLU A 35 16.67 -14.20 -5.53
CA GLU A 35 17.40 -13.16 -6.25
C GLU A 35 17.30 -13.37 -7.77
N ILE A 36 16.88 -12.34 -8.48
CA ILE A 36 16.80 -12.34 -9.95
C ILE A 36 17.84 -11.35 -10.47
N THR A 37 18.81 -11.87 -11.22
CA THR A 37 19.87 -11.07 -11.82
C THR A 37 19.49 -10.70 -13.25
N ALA A 38 19.53 -9.41 -13.60
CA ALA A 38 19.32 -8.92 -14.96
C ALA A 38 20.62 -8.36 -15.55
N THR A 39 20.83 -8.51 -16.86
CA THR A 39 22.00 -7.93 -17.54
C THR A 39 21.81 -6.43 -17.75
N LYS A 40 22.92 -5.68 -17.91
CA LYS A 40 22.87 -4.23 -18.14
C LYS A 40 22.05 -3.87 -19.39
N GLU A 41 22.21 -4.64 -20.46
CA GLU A 41 21.48 -4.45 -21.71
C GLU A 41 19.96 -4.65 -21.53
N GLN A 42 19.55 -5.65 -20.74
CA GLN A 42 18.13 -5.86 -20.41
C GLN A 42 17.58 -4.68 -19.60
N PHE A 43 18.36 -4.15 -18.65
CA PHE A 43 17.95 -3.02 -17.83
C PHE A 43 17.74 -1.73 -18.64
N GLU A 44 18.65 -1.44 -19.58
CA GLU A 44 18.57 -0.26 -20.43
C GLU A 44 17.46 -0.37 -21.49
N ASN A 45 17.31 -1.55 -22.14
CA ASN A 45 16.29 -1.77 -23.16
C ASN A 45 14.87 -1.66 -22.60
N GLU A 46 14.65 -2.16 -21.39
CA GLU A 46 13.36 -2.10 -20.68
C GLU A 46 13.13 -0.75 -19.99
N LYS A 47 14.06 0.21 -20.13
CA LYS A 47 13.99 1.57 -19.54
C LYS A 47 13.70 1.54 -18.04
N MET A 48 14.26 0.56 -17.33
CA MET A 48 14.04 0.44 -15.90
C MET A 48 14.70 1.62 -15.17
N VAL A 49 14.01 2.14 -14.14
CA VAL A 49 14.49 3.27 -13.35
C VAL A 49 14.44 2.93 -11.87
N LEU A 50 15.55 3.17 -11.18
CA LEU A 50 15.60 3.06 -9.73
C LEU A 50 15.09 4.35 -9.10
N GLY A 51 13.98 4.25 -8.37
CA GLY A 51 13.49 5.33 -7.52
C GLY A 51 14.28 5.43 -6.22
N LYS A 52 14.23 6.60 -5.57
CA LYS A 52 14.72 6.76 -4.19
C LYS A 52 13.61 6.35 -3.22
N LEU A 53 14.00 5.69 -2.12
CA LEU A 53 13.08 5.43 -1.02
C LEU A 53 12.64 6.78 -0.42
N SER A 54 11.34 6.97 -0.23
CA SER A 54 10.79 8.19 0.37
C SER A 54 9.64 7.85 1.32
N ASN A 55 9.55 8.58 2.43
CA ASN A 55 8.41 8.52 3.31
C ASN A 55 7.26 9.34 2.71
N GLN A 56 6.12 8.69 2.52
CA GLN A 56 4.89 9.31 2.04
C GLN A 56 3.89 9.36 3.20
N SER A 57 3.18 10.48 3.37
CA SER A 57 2.12 10.56 4.37
C SER A 57 0.90 9.78 3.86
N PHE A 58 0.50 8.73 4.58
CA PHE A 58 -0.78 8.09 4.36
C PHE A 58 -1.83 8.75 5.25
N GLU A 59 -2.81 9.40 4.64
CA GLU A 59 -3.98 9.91 5.36
C GLU A 59 -4.92 8.74 5.71
N GLN A 60 -4.70 8.12 6.86
CA GLN A 60 -5.61 7.11 7.39
C GLN A 60 -6.71 7.80 8.20
N ALA A 61 -7.83 8.10 7.55
CA ALA A 61 -9.01 8.63 8.23
C ALA A 61 -9.72 7.50 8.99
N ILE A 62 -9.66 7.53 10.33
CA ILE A 62 -10.43 6.63 11.19
C ILE A 62 -11.79 7.29 11.46
N LEU A 63 -12.85 6.74 10.88
CA LEU A 63 -14.22 7.18 11.15
C LEU A 63 -14.68 6.59 12.49
N THR A 64 -14.91 7.45 13.48
CA THR A 64 -15.44 7.06 14.79
C THR A 64 -16.79 7.72 15.03
N SER A 65 -17.74 6.94 15.58
CA SER A 65 -19.03 7.44 16.05
C SER A 65 -19.10 7.26 17.57
N GLY A 66 -19.43 8.31 18.31
CA GLY A 66 -19.62 8.26 19.76
C GLY A 66 -20.86 9.04 20.17
N MET A 67 -21.53 8.58 21.23
CA MET A 67 -22.62 9.32 21.89
C MET A 67 -22.10 9.87 23.20
N ILE A 68 -22.30 11.16 23.44
CA ILE A 68 -22.01 11.78 24.73
C ILE A 68 -23.19 11.48 25.64
N ASP A 69 -23.05 10.46 26.49
CA ASP A 69 -24.00 10.23 27.57
C ASP A 69 -23.61 11.12 28.75
N VAL A 70 -24.36 12.22 28.94
CA VAL A 70 -24.18 13.07 30.13
C VAL A 70 -24.86 12.37 31.31
N PRO A 71 -24.10 11.91 32.32
CA PRO A 71 -24.72 11.26 33.46
C PRO A 71 -25.63 12.28 34.19
N PRO A 72 -26.87 11.92 34.55
CA PRO A 72 -27.91 12.86 35.03
C PRO A 72 -27.69 13.33 36.48
N HIS A 73 -26.44 13.41 36.94
CA HIS A 73 -26.07 13.67 38.33
C HIS A 73 -26.58 15.00 38.91
N ASN A 74 -27.07 15.93 38.07
CA ASN A 74 -27.55 17.24 38.49
C ASN A 74 -29.06 17.46 38.23
N LYS A 75 -29.86 16.41 38.07
CA LYS A 75 -31.32 16.55 37.92
C LYS A 75 -32.00 16.61 39.30
N ALA A 76 -32.45 17.79 39.70
CA ALA A 76 -33.26 18.00 40.90
C ALA A 76 -34.72 18.29 40.53
N ASN A 77 -35.67 17.57 41.14
CA ASN A 77 -37.11 17.83 40.99
C ASN A 77 -37.57 18.68 42.17
N ILE A 78 -38.16 19.84 41.88
CA ILE A 78 -38.68 20.76 42.90
C ILE A 78 -40.20 20.62 42.93
N SER A 79 -40.76 20.34 44.11
CA SER A 79 -42.20 20.29 44.35
C SER A 79 -42.59 21.24 45.47
N THR A 80 -43.86 21.64 45.50
CA THR A 80 -44.40 22.55 46.52
C THR A 80 -44.87 21.78 47.75
N PHE A 81 -44.53 22.24 48.95
CA PHE A 81 -44.98 21.63 50.21
C PHE A 81 -46.49 21.80 50.47
N MET A 82 -47.09 22.88 49.97
CA MET A 82 -48.53 23.19 50.11
C MET A 82 -49.07 23.78 48.79
N GLY A 83 -50.37 23.58 48.53
CA GLY A 83 -51.02 24.07 47.31
C GLY A 83 -51.24 25.59 47.29
N GLY A 84 -51.31 26.17 46.08
CA GLY A 84 -51.51 27.61 45.84
C GLY A 84 -51.47 27.96 44.36
N TYR A 85 -51.54 29.25 44.03
CA TYR A 85 -51.50 29.76 42.66
C TYR A 85 -50.14 30.40 42.33
N VAL A 86 -49.63 30.19 41.11
CA VAL A 86 -48.35 30.76 40.66
C VAL A 86 -48.59 32.18 40.12
N VAL A 87 -47.98 33.18 40.77
CA VAL A 87 -48.11 34.60 40.38
C VAL A 87 -46.92 35.07 39.51
N LYS A 88 -45.73 34.48 39.70
CA LYS A 88 -44.52 34.83 38.93
C LYS A 88 -43.57 33.64 38.83
N THR A 89 -42.94 33.47 37.66
CA THR A 89 -41.87 32.50 37.42
C THR A 89 -40.61 33.26 36.97
N PRO A 90 -39.61 33.45 37.85
CA PRO A 90 -38.46 34.32 37.54
C PRO A 90 -37.42 33.69 36.59
N LEU A 91 -37.54 32.39 36.28
CA LEU A 91 -36.57 31.64 35.49
C LEU A 91 -37.25 30.99 34.29
N LEU A 92 -36.56 31.01 33.15
CA LEU A 92 -36.91 30.29 31.94
C LEU A 92 -36.04 29.04 31.75
N VAL A 93 -36.48 28.15 30.88
CA VAL A 93 -35.73 26.95 30.52
C VAL A 93 -34.39 27.36 29.90
N GLY A 94 -33.28 27.00 30.55
CA GLY A 94 -31.92 27.31 30.10
C GLY A 94 -31.22 28.41 30.91
N ASP A 95 -31.93 29.07 31.84
CA ASP A 95 -31.30 30.02 32.75
C ASP A 95 -30.32 29.30 33.70
N ARG A 96 -29.13 29.88 33.84
CA ARG A 96 -28.06 29.34 34.66
C ARG A 96 -28.27 29.80 36.11
N VAL A 97 -28.37 28.84 37.02
CA VAL A 97 -28.57 29.04 38.47
C VAL A 97 -27.33 28.69 39.27
#